data_AF-A9T2H4-F1
#
_entry.id   AF-A9T2H4-F1
#
_cell.length_a   1.000
_cell.length_b   1.000
_cell.length_c   1.000
_cell.angle_alpha   90.00
_cell.angle_beta   90.00
_cell.angle_gamma   90.00
#
_symmetry.space_group_name_H-M   'P 1'
#
loop_
_entity.id
_entity.type
_entity.pdbx_description
1 polymer ?
#
loop_
_entity_poly.entity_id
_entity_poly.type
_entity_poly.pdbx_seq_one_letter_code
_entity_poly.pdbx_strand_id
1 'polypeptide(L)'
;MAHNMIPSRMEGVSEEPNGGTSSLVANGGHHPERKQSKWRTATRNARMSFLHSISKMYGTSGSRSLKFPGEQPHVMVGPVIGEVTSTTARILVEINQSGSLTINVREKPPALEKQPSFLQRQLTSGRKGPANIKARMPSHLSEKRVQKDVKANRPSVFEFRALKPGTTYIVEVKGCIVTTASSFRTFPEKPSENITFGVISCNKIFITDMLIAPASDLWTHLSKSIEAGKVDCLLHLGDQIYGDGDKRQDAQAGMDKDAWSDRFRKSMEKLKDVPREKWIDHGDVICEYYREVYRDTWRHAPTAKCLANCPNLMIYDDHEVRDNWGDVEEDWDPSSADFFVARCAWIVSMEYQRQLYEDVDFSSLENIHEDYHFHVVGGVGLMFLDIRGSRTFHRVIDDVNKYLGSRQWNAITKSLSPDGEFGKARALLVCSPAPLVFLEPRITQSAAKAVHRLEDFRGHWSFGDHIKEQITMIDALSEWKFKKAGREVLVLGGDVHCGGHSDIIKNHKVAFRQLTTSAIANMPLPKSAYYFMRAAGRLGRLQHEYCFRHHKWTRSRNYGVVQVKHLCSAQDDIKAVEPPDVEISAQLVKCKFLGVPVYTDKVSNLNNNGMRWPCTSNGVSDR
;
A
#
# COMPACT_ATOMS: atom_id res chain seq x y z
N MET A 1 64.83 -18.04 14.78
CA MET A 1 65.66 -18.73 15.80
C MET A 1 64.68 -19.29 16.82
N ALA A 2 64.28 -20.57 16.72
CA ALA A 2 64.93 -21.76 17.29
C ALA A 2 64.82 -21.76 18.84
N HIS A 3 64.39 -22.78 19.59
CA HIS A 3 64.20 -24.23 19.43
C HIS A 3 63.24 -24.74 20.55
N ASN A 4 62.29 -25.64 20.26
CA ASN A 4 62.23 -27.09 20.61
C ASN A 4 62.49 -27.52 22.07
N MET A 5 61.59 -28.36 22.62
CA MET A 5 61.89 -29.79 22.88
C MET A 5 60.64 -30.66 23.16
N ILE A 6 60.63 -31.83 22.51
CA ILE A 6 59.80 -33.05 22.73
C ILE A 6 60.65 -34.01 23.63
N PRO A 7 60.11 -35.11 24.22
CA PRO A 7 60.00 -36.44 23.56
C PRO A 7 58.70 -37.19 24.00
N SER A 8 58.23 -38.35 23.52
CA SER A 8 58.76 -39.48 22.74
C SER A 8 57.57 -40.35 22.22
N ARG A 9 57.91 -41.32 21.36
CA ARG A 9 57.13 -42.08 20.37
C ARG A 9 57.33 -43.60 20.57
N MET A 10 56.39 -44.45 20.15
CA MET A 10 56.54 -45.80 19.52
C MET A 10 55.16 -46.18 18.91
N GLU A 11 54.92 -46.29 17.59
CA GLU A 11 55.31 -47.31 16.57
C GLU A 11 54.79 -48.74 16.89
N GLY A 12 54.16 -49.55 16.00
CA GLY A 12 53.82 -49.52 14.55
C GLY A 12 52.62 -50.49 14.27
N VAL A 13 51.77 -50.33 13.23
CA VAL A 13 51.85 -50.60 11.76
C VAL A 13 51.61 -52.06 11.32
N SER A 14 50.78 -52.21 10.26
CA SER A 14 50.50 -53.33 9.31
C SER A 14 49.48 -54.40 9.75
N GLU A 15 48.56 -54.94 8.93
CA GLU A 15 48.25 -54.89 7.48
C GLU A 15 46.83 -55.50 7.22
N GLU A 16 46.23 -55.19 6.07
CA GLU A 16 44.94 -55.65 5.47
C GLU A 16 44.95 -57.16 5.04
N PRO A 17 43.88 -57.84 4.51
CA PRO A 17 42.85 -57.32 3.59
C PRO A 17 41.42 -57.93 3.57
N ASN A 18 40.59 -57.24 2.77
CA ASN A 18 39.37 -57.61 2.01
C ASN A 18 38.89 -59.08 1.89
N GLY A 19 37.55 -59.22 1.81
CA GLY A 19 36.89 -60.10 0.82
C GLY A 19 35.67 -60.90 1.33
N GLY A 20 34.49 -60.69 0.74
CA GLY A 20 33.35 -61.60 0.95
C GLY A 20 31.97 -61.08 0.50
N THR A 21 31.65 -61.32 -0.76
CA THR A 21 30.43 -60.97 -1.50
C THR A 21 29.26 -61.96 -1.29
N SER A 22 28.02 -61.42 -1.35
CA SER A 22 26.77 -62.06 -1.88
C SER A 22 26.22 -63.29 -1.13
N SER A 23 24.96 -63.70 -1.17
CA SER A 23 23.64 -63.16 -1.51
C SER A 23 22.61 -64.23 -1.13
N LEU A 24 21.33 -63.83 -1.03
CA LEU A 24 20.09 -64.63 -1.15
C LEU A 24 19.39 -65.21 0.11
N VAL A 25 18.24 -64.57 0.39
CA VAL A 25 16.88 -65.13 0.50
C VAL A 25 16.55 -66.13 1.63
N ALA A 26 15.64 -65.71 2.54
CA ALA A 26 14.29 -66.29 2.67
C ALA A 26 13.41 -65.58 3.74
N ASN A 27 12.30 -65.05 3.25
CA ASN A 27 10.95 -64.84 3.83
C ASN A 27 10.65 -64.91 5.35
N GLY A 28 9.89 -63.90 5.79
CA GLY A 28 8.54 -64.12 6.34
C GLY A 28 8.27 -63.57 7.76
N GLY A 29 7.34 -62.60 7.89
CA GLY A 29 6.69 -62.30 9.18
C GLY A 29 6.19 -60.86 9.37
N HIS A 30 4.90 -60.64 9.10
CA HIS A 30 4.11 -59.40 9.16
C HIS A 30 4.11 -58.57 10.47
N HIS A 31 4.01 -57.24 10.32
CA HIS A 31 3.18 -56.35 11.15
C HIS A 31 2.62 -55.16 10.30
N PRO A 32 1.43 -54.59 10.62
CA PRO A 32 0.55 -53.96 9.63
C PRO A 32 0.70 -52.44 9.50
N GLU A 33 0.68 -51.95 8.26
CA GLU A 33 0.56 -50.52 7.93
C GLU A 33 -0.89 -50.00 8.06
N ARG A 34 -1.04 -48.89 8.76
CA ARG A 34 -2.28 -48.10 8.87
C ARG A 34 -2.63 -47.44 7.53
N LYS A 35 -3.69 -47.93 6.89
CA LYS A 35 -4.43 -47.24 5.82
C LYS A 35 -5.14 -45.98 6.37
N GLN A 36 -4.48 -44.83 6.31
CA GLN A 36 -5.14 -43.51 6.27
C GLN A 36 -4.45 -42.66 5.22
N SER A 37 -5.22 -41.81 4.51
CA SER A 37 -4.75 -40.83 3.50
C SER A 37 -4.70 -41.25 2.01
N LYS A 38 -5.76 -41.89 1.49
CA LYS A 38 -6.07 -41.80 0.04
C LYS A 38 -7.43 -41.16 -0.26
N TRP A 39 -8.41 -41.30 0.65
CA TRP A 39 -9.76 -40.76 0.47
C TRP A 39 -9.89 -39.24 0.74
N ARG A 40 -9.04 -38.67 1.60
CA ARG A 40 -9.01 -37.21 1.89
C ARG A 40 -8.31 -36.39 0.80
N THR A 41 -7.38 -37.00 0.07
CA THR A 41 -6.67 -36.35 -1.05
C THR A 41 -7.55 -36.34 -2.30
N ALA A 42 -8.27 -37.43 -2.57
CA ALA A 42 -9.17 -37.54 -3.71
C ALA A 42 -10.37 -36.56 -3.63
N THR A 43 -10.99 -36.39 -2.45
CA THR A 43 -12.10 -35.44 -2.25
C THR A 43 -11.66 -33.97 -2.27
N ARG A 44 -10.40 -33.69 -1.88
CA ARG A 44 -9.81 -32.35 -1.97
C ARG A 44 -9.41 -31.99 -3.41
N ASN A 45 -8.89 -32.95 -4.17
CA ASN A 45 -8.59 -32.78 -5.60
C ASN A 45 -9.86 -32.67 -6.45
N ALA A 46 -10.94 -33.38 -6.11
CA ALA A 46 -12.23 -33.25 -6.78
C ALA A 46 -12.91 -31.89 -6.56
N ARG A 47 -12.84 -31.34 -5.32
CA ARG A 47 -13.31 -29.97 -5.03
C ARG A 47 -12.49 -28.88 -5.73
N MET A 48 -11.17 -29.07 -5.84
CA MET A 48 -10.29 -28.15 -6.59
C MET A 48 -10.56 -28.21 -8.10
N SER A 49 -10.75 -29.41 -8.67
CA SER A 49 -11.13 -29.60 -10.08
C SER A 49 -12.48 -28.98 -10.42
N PHE A 50 -13.47 -29.08 -9.51
CA PHE A 50 -14.78 -28.43 -9.67
C PHE A 50 -14.70 -26.90 -9.62
N LEU A 51 -13.90 -26.33 -8.70
CA LEU A 51 -13.64 -24.89 -8.63
C LEU A 51 -12.83 -24.38 -9.84
N HIS A 52 -11.90 -25.19 -10.36
CA HIS A 52 -11.16 -24.89 -11.58
C HIS A 52 -12.06 -24.93 -12.82
N SER A 53 -13.03 -25.84 -12.87
CA SER A 53 -14.05 -25.90 -13.93
C SER A 53 -15.02 -24.72 -13.87
N ILE A 54 -15.33 -24.22 -12.66
CA ILE A 54 -16.12 -23.00 -12.46
C ILE A 54 -15.30 -21.75 -12.84
N SER A 55 -14.02 -21.64 -12.47
CA SER A 55 -13.12 -20.56 -12.93
C SER A 55 -12.97 -20.54 -14.46
N LYS A 56 -12.98 -21.71 -15.11
CA LYS A 56 -12.98 -21.85 -16.57
C LYS A 56 -14.33 -21.48 -17.23
N MET A 57 -15.45 -21.68 -16.53
CA MET A 57 -16.77 -21.20 -16.94
C MET A 57 -16.99 -19.70 -16.69
N TYR A 58 -16.28 -19.11 -15.73
CA TYR A 58 -16.36 -17.68 -15.37
C TYR A 58 -15.15 -16.84 -15.83
N GLY A 59 -14.34 -17.35 -16.75
CA GLY A 59 -13.38 -16.54 -17.52
C GLY A 59 -12.19 -15.99 -16.74
N THR A 60 -11.64 -16.74 -15.77
CA THR A 60 -10.42 -16.34 -15.05
C THR A 60 -9.31 -17.39 -15.15
N SER A 61 -8.82 -17.63 -16.37
CA SER A 61 -7.45 -18.08 -16.66
C SER A 61 -7.36 -18.47 -18.13
N GLY A 62 -6.43 -17.83 -18.83
CA GLY A 62 -6.22 -18.01 -20.27
C GLY A 62 -6.51 -16.73 -21.02
N SER A 63 -5.44 -16.04 -21.38
CA SER A 63 -5.41 -15.14 -22.52
C SER A 63 -5.85 -15.93 -23.76
N ARG A 64 -7.16 -15.92 -24.03
CA ARG A 64 -7.70 -16.08 -25.37
C ARG A 64 -8.43 -14.79 -25.66
N SER A 65 -7.85 -13.96 -26.51
CA SER A 65 -8.56 -12.84 -27.10
C SER A 65 -9.78 -13.42 -27.83
N LEU A 66 -10.96 -13.32 -27.23
CA LEU A 66 -12.20 -13.39 -27.98
C LEU A 66 -12.19 -12.19 -28.92
N LYS A 67 -11.71 -12.38 -30.15
CA LYS A 67 -11.87 -11.40 -31.21
C LYS A 67 -13.33 -11.46 -31.65
N PHE A 68 -14.19 -10.71 -30.98
CA PHE A 68 -15.48 -10.34 -31.53
C PHE A 68 -15.25 -9.20 -32.52
N PRO A 69 -15.53 -9.37 -33.83
CA PRO A 69 -15.47 -8.26 -34.77
C PRO A 69 -16.55 -7.24 -34.37
N GLY A 70 -16.15 -6.02 -33.99
CA GLY A 70 -17.08 -4.92 -33.72
C GLY A 70 -17.48 -4.69 -32.26
N GLU A 71 -16.75 -5.22 -31.27
CA GLU A 71 -17.00 -4.87 -29.86
C GLU A 71 -16.66 -3.40 -29.56
N GLN A 72 -17.61 -2.66 -28.98
CA GLN A 72 -17.38 -1.32 -28.47
C GLN A 72 -16.20 -1.30 -27.48
N PRO A 73 -15.36 -0.25 -27.48
CA PRO A 73 -14.32 -0.09 -26.46
C PRO A 73 -14.91 -0.24 -25.06
N HIS A 74 -14.18 -0.85 -24.14
CA HIS A 74 -14.60 -0.99 -22.74
C HIS A 74 -13.47 -0.61 -21.78
N VAL A 75 -13.88 -0.17 -20.59
CA VAL A 75 -12.96 0.22 -19.53
C VAL A 75 -12.28 -1.01 -18.94
N MET A 76 -10.94 -0.98 -18.91
CA MET A 76 -10.09 -1.97 -18.24
C MET A 76 -9.82 -1.54 -16.79
N VAL A 77 -9.53 -0.26 -16.59
CA VAL A 77 -9.30 0.36 -15.28
C VAL A 77 -10.01 1.71 -15.21
N GLY A 78 -10.67 1.95 -14.08
CA GLY A 78 -11.29 3.21 -13.74
C GLY A 78 -12.81 3.29 -14.01
N PRO A 79 -13.39 4.49 -13.95
CA PRO A 79 -12.74 5.75 -13.56
C PRO A 79 -12.05 5.65 -12.20
N VAL A 80 -10.84 6.18 -12.07
CA VAL A 80 -10.14 6.31 -10.78
C VAL A 80 -10.07 7.79 -10.44
N ILE A 81 -10.63 8.17 -9.30
CA ILE A 81 -10.59 9.54 -8.82
C ILE A 81 -9.25 9.76 -8.11
N GLY A 82 -8.43 10.64 -8.66
CA GLY A 82 -7.13 11.01 -8.09
C GLY A 82 -7.25 12.12 -7.06
N GLU A 83 -6.35 13.10 -7.13
CA GLU A 83 -6.43 14.30 -6.32
C GLU A 83 -7.71 15.09 -6.66
N VAL A 84 -8.38 15.51 -5.61
CA VAL A 84 -9.51 16.44 -5.66
C VAL A 84 -9.20 17.59 -4.72
N THR A 85 -9.37 18.82 -5.21
CA THR A 85 -9.23 20.03 -4.39
C THR A 85 -10.61 20.66 -4.17
N SER A 86 -10.65 21.93 -3.76
CA SER A 86 -11.91 22.68 -3.76
C SER A 86 -12.44 23.00 -5.15
N THR A 87 -11.57 23.01 -6.18
CA THR A 87 -11.96 23.46 -7.52
C THR A 87 -11.44 22.61 -8.66
N THR A 88 -10.69 21.54 -8.37
CA THR A 88 -10.12 20.64 -9.37
C THR A 88 -10.36 19.18 -9.02
N ALA A 89 -10.32 18.32 -10.04
CA ALA A 89 -10.31 16.87 -9.89
C ALA A 89 -9.56 16.22 -11.05
N ARG A 90 -8.82 15.15 -10.77
CA ARG A 90 -8.15 14.31 -11.77
C ARG A 90 -8.85 12.95 -11.85
N ILE A 91 -9.09 12.48 -13.07
CA ILE A 91 -9.78 11.20 -13.32
C ILE A 91 -8.98 10.37 -14.31
N LEU A 92 -8.53 9.20 -13.89
CA LEU A 92 -7.82 8.23 -14.73
C LEU A 92 -8.78 7.19 -15.31
N VAL A 93 -8.65 6.91 -16.60
CA VAL A 93 -9.36 5.82 -17.30
C VAL A 93 -8.40 5.10 -18.23
N GLU A 94 -8.48 3.78 -18.28
CA GLU A 94 -7.82 2.92 -19.27
C GLU A 94 -8.89 2.14 -20.05
N ILE A 95 -8.79 2.10 -21.38
CA ILE A 95 -9.68 1.32 -22.24
C ILE A 95 -8.90 0.33 -23.12
N ASN A 96 -9.57 -0.74 -23.55
CA ASN A 96 -8.94 -1.83 -24.30
C ASN A 96 -8.66 -1.53 -25.79
N GLN A 97 -9.14 -0.40 -26.32
CA GLN A 97 -9.00 0.01 -27.72
C GLN A 97 -8.68 1.50 -27.81
N SER A 98 -7.82 1.90 -28.75
CA SER A 98 -7.53 3.32 -28.98
C SER A 98 -8.76 4.03 -29.54
N GLY A 99 -8.97 5.28 -29.16
CA GLY A 99 -10.11 6.05 -29.65
C GLY A 99 -10.28 7.36 -28.89
N SER A 100 -11.34 8.10 -29.23
CA SER A 100 -11.66 9.35 -28.55
C SER A 100 -12.57 9.09 -27.36
N LEU A 101 -12.12 9.48 -26.16
CA LEU A 101 -12.88 9.35 -24.93
C LEU A 101 -13.32 10.74 -24.44
N THR A 102 -14.57 10.85 -24.01
CA THR A 102 -15.10 12.07 -23.40
C THR A 102 -15.56 11.80 -21.99
N ILE A 103 -15.06 12.56 -21.02
CA ILE A 103 -15.53 12.53 -19.63
C ILE A 103 -16.31 13.81 -19.35
N ASN A 104 -17.56 13.66 -18.92
CA ASN A 104 -18.36 14.75 -18.37
C ASN A 104 -18.43 14.61 -16.85
N VAL A 105 -18.28 15.72 -16.13
CA VAL A 105 -18.61 15.81 -14.71
C VAL A 105 -19.78 16.76 -14.55
N ARG A 106 -20.82 16.30 -13.85
CA ARG A 106 -22.08 17.03 -13.66
C ARG A 106 -22.40 17.15 -12.19
N GLU A 107 -22.81 18.34 -11.76
CA GLU A 107 -23.30 18.55 -10.40
C GLU A 107 -24.44 17.57 -10.07
N LYS A 108 -24.33 16.89 -8.93
CA LYS A 108 -25.36 15.98 -8.44
C LYS A 108 -26.53 16.82 -7.90
N PRO A 109 -27.77 16.62 -8.41
CA PRO A 109 -28.93 17.34 -7.91
C PRO A 109 -29.15 17.09 -6.40
N PRO A 110 -29.52 18.10 -5.60
CA PRO A 110 -29.77 17.95 -4.15
C PRO A 110 -30.80 16.86 -3.80
N ALA A 111 -31.79 16.63 -4.68
CA ALA A 111 -32.81 15.58 -4.50
C ALA A 111 -32.21 14.14 -4.49
N LEU A 112 -31.01 13.95 -5.06
CA LEU A 112 -30.30 12.67 -5.12
C LEU A 112 -29.19 12.55 -4.06
N GLU A 113 -28.90 13.61 -3.30
CA GLU A 113 -27.90 13.55 -2.21
C GLU A 113 -28.32 12.60 -1.09
N LYS A 114 -29.62 12.43 -0.86
CA LYS A 114 -30.19 11.56 0.18
C LYS A 114 -30.48 10.13 -0.27
N GLN A 115 -30.20 9.75 -1.52
CA GLN A 115 -30.58 8.44 -2.05
C GLN A 115 -29.38 7.48 -2.25
N PRO A 116 -29.56 6.18 -1.91
CA PRO A 116 -28.51 5.15 -2.02
C PRO A 116 -28.05 4.89 -3.47
N SER A 117 -26.80 4.45 -3.60
CA SER A 117 -26.03 4.26 -4.85
C SER A 117 -26.74 3.42 -5.93
N PHE A 118 -27.61 2.49 -5.58
CA PHE A 118 -28.27 1.61 -6.56
C PHE A 118 -29.29 2.35 -7.46
N LEU A 119 -29.94 3.41 -6.98
CA LEU A 119 -30.82 4.25 -7.82
C LEU A 119 -30.02 5.14 -8.78
N GLN A 120 -28.72 5.33 -8.53
CA GLN A 120 -27.82 6.10 -9.40
C GLN A 120 -27.46 5.32 -10.69
N ARG A 121 -27.49 3.97 -10.67
CA ARG A 121 -27.24 3.11 -11.84
C ARG A 121 -28.22 3.31 -13.00
N GLN A 122 -29.46 3.74 -12.72
CA GLN A 122 -30.46 3.98 -13.77
C GLN A 122 -30.17 5.27 -14.56
N LEU A 123 -29.47 6.23 -13.97
CA LEU A 123 -29.11 7.49 -14.63
C LEU A 123 -27.81 7.39 -15.45
N THR A 124 -26.88 6.52 -15.04
CA THR A 124 -25.58 6.33 -15.73
C THR A 124 -25.63 5.33 -16.89
N SER A 125 -26.60 4.41 -16.93
CA SER A 125 -26.66 3.33 -17.92
C SER A 125 -27.49 3.63 -19.18
N GLY A 126 -28.06 4.83 -19.32
CA GLY A 126 -28.90 5.20 -20.47
C GLY A 126 -30.17 4.35 -20.66
N ARG A 127 -30.46 3.39 -19.76
CA ARG A 127 -31.69 2.59 -19.81
C ARG A 127 -32.85 3.42 -19.31
N LYS A 128 -33.84 3.66 -20.17
CA LYS A 128 -35.15 4.22 -19.82
C LYS A 128 -35.74 3.43 -18.64
N GLY A 129 -35.67 4.00 -17.44
CA GLY A 129 -36.49 3.56 -16.31
C GLY A 129 -37.99 3.75 -16.62
N PRO A 130 -38.88 3.16 -15.82
CA PRO A 130 -40.33 3.30 -16.01
C PRO A 130 -40.71 4.78 -16.08
N ALA A 131 -41.60 5.10 -17.02
CA ALA A 131 -41.80 6.40 -17.67
C ALA A 131 -42.24 7.59 -16.79
N ASN A 132 -42.07 7.56 -15.47
CA ASN A 132 -42.63 8.56 -14.54
C ASN A 132 -41.63 9.36 -13.70
N ILE A 133 -40.34 9.39 -14.06
CA ILE A 133 -39.41 10.40 -13.54
C ILE A 133 -38.79 11.19 -14.70
N LYS A 134 -39.64 11.88 -15.47
CA LYS A 134 -39.22 13.10 -16.17
C LYS A 134 -39.24 14.26 -15.16
N ALA A 135 -38.38 14.18 -14.14
CA ALA A 135 -38.05 15.38 -13.39
C ALA A 135 -37.31 16.29 -14.37
N ARG A 136 -37.98 17.35 -14.81
CA ARG A 136 -37.44 18.40 -15.66
C ARG A 136 -36.18 18.93 -14.96
N MET A 137 -35.01 18.56 -15.49
CA MET A 137 -33.72 18.93 -14.92
C MET A 137 -33.64 20.46 -14.85
N PRO A 138 -33.22 21.04 -13.73
CA PRO A 138 -33.04 22.48 -13.65
C PRO A 138 -31.94 22.92 -14.63
N SER A 139 -32.19 23.95 -15.43
CA SER A 139 -31.29 24.48 -16.47
C SER A 139 -30.02 25.17 -15.94
N HIS A 140 -29.65 24.94 -14.67
CA HIS A 140 -28.60 25.68 -13.95
C HIS A 140 -27.49 24.81 -13.33
N LEU A 141 -27.51 23.49 -13.53
CA LEU A 141 -26.42 22.61 -13.08
C LEU A 141 -25.24 22.73 -14.05
N SER A 142 -24.03 23.01 -13.54
CA SER A 142 -22.85 23.08 -14.40
C SER A 142 -22.40 21.69 -14.83
N GLU A 143 -22.07 21.58 -16.12
CA GLU A 143 -21.42 20.42 -16.72
C GLU A 143 -20.04 20.88 -17.21
N LYS A 144 -19.00 20.13 -16.86
CA LYS A 144 -17.66 20.29 -17.44
C LYS A 144 -17.35 19.05 -18.26
N ARG A 145 -16.69 19.24 -19.40
CA ARG A 145 -16.34 18.17 -20.35
C ARG A 145 -14.86 18.26 -20.69
N VAL A 146 -14.20 17.11 -20.74
CA VAL A 146 -12.87 16.96 -21.32
C VAL A 146 -12.91 15.78 -22.29
N GLN A 147 -12.38 15.99 -23.50
CA GLN A 147 -12.24 14.97 -24.53
C GLN A 147 -10.75 14.80 -24.85
N LYS A 148 -10.30 13.56 -24.96
CA LYS A 148 -8.92 13.21 -25.34
C LYS A 148 -8.93 11.97 -26.23
N ASP A 149 -7.99 11.92 -27.16
CA ASP A 149 -7.66 10.67 -27.82
C ASP A 149 -6.74 9.85 -26.89
N VAL A 150 -7.10 8.58 -26.71
CA VAL A 150 -6.42 7.68 -25.78
C VAL A 150 -5.90 6.45 -26.53
N LYS A 151 -4.82 5.88 -26.01
CA LYS A 151 -4.19 4.68 -26.56
C LYS A 151 -4.73 3.43 -25.85
N ALA A 152 -4.98 2.38 -26.61
CA ALA A 152 -5.37 1.07 -26.07
C ALA A 152 -4.40 0.62 -24.97
N ASN A 153 -4.95 0.10 -23.87
CA ASN A 153 -4.20 -0.49 -22.77
C ASN A 153 -3.15 0.46 -22.15
N ARG A 154 -3.45 1.77 -22.17
CA ARG A 154 -2.65 2.80 -21.49
C ARG A 154 -3.59 3.67 -20.65
N PRO A 155 -3.27 3.91 -19.37
CA PRO A 155 -4.05 4.83 -18.56
C PRO A 155 -3.96 6.25 -19.15
N SER A 156 -5.04 7.00 -19.00
CA SER A 156 -5.13 8.38 -19.47
C SER A 156 -5.85 9.22 -18.43
N VAL A 157 -5.26 10.36 -18.06
CA VAL A 157 -5.82 11.27 -17.04
C VAL A 157 -6.53 12.46 -17.66
N PHE A 158 -7.69 12.77 -17.10
CA PHE A 158 -8.54 13.91 -17.46
C PHE A 158 -8.60 14.86 -16.27
N GLU A 159 -8.13 16.09 -16.46
CA GLU A 159 -8.14 17.10 -15.42
C GLU A 159 -9.34 18.05 -15.61
N PHE A 160 -10.08 18.25 -14.53
CA PHE A 160 -11.18 19.21 -14.45
C PHE A 160 -10.76 20.37 -13.55
N ARG A 161 -11.03 21.60 -13.99
CA ARG A 161 -10.73 22.83 -13.26
C ARG A 161 -11.97 23.71 -13.14
N ALA A 162 -11.92 24.67 -12.23
CA ALA A 162 -13.02 25.59 -11.94
C ALA A 162 -14.34 24.87 -11.60
N LEU A 163 -14.23 23.80 -10.81
CA LEU A 163 -15.35 23.14 -10.15
C LEU A 163 -15.81 23.98 -8.95
N LYS A 164 -17.09 23.90 -8.60
CA LYS A 164 -17.61 24.51 -7.37
C LYS A 164 -17.08 23.77 -6.12
N PRO A 165 -16.62 24.48 -5.08
CA PRO A 165 -16.26 23.90 -3.78
C PRO A 165 -17.40 23.15 -3.10
N GLY A 166 -17.06 22.16 -2.28
CA GLY A 166 -18.01 21.42 -1.44
C GLY A 166 -19.13 20.69 -2.20
N THR A 167 -18.95 20.45 -3.50
CA THR A 167 -20.02 20.03 -4.42
C THR A 167 -19.77 18.60 -4.90
N THR A 168 -20.82 17.78 -4.91
CA THR A 168 -20.75 16.41 -5.44
C THR A 168 -20.97 16.41 -6.95
N TYR A 169 -20.12 15.70 -7.68
CA TYR A 169 -20.19 15.50 -9.12
C TYR A 169 -20.39 14.03 -9.45
N ILE A 170 -21.20 13.76 -10.47
CA ILE A 170 -21.31 12.45 -11.12
C ILE A 170 -20.38 12.45 -12.33
N VAL A 171 -19.64 11.36 -12.52
CA VAL A 171 -18.73 11.16 -13.66
C VAL A 171 -19.43 10.31 -14.72
N GLU A 172 -19.52 10.83 -15.94
CA GLU A 172 -20.04 10.13 -17.10
C GLU A 172 -18.92 9.98 -18.14
N VAL A 173 -18.54 8.73 -18.42
CA VAL A 173 -17.55 8.40 -19.45
C VAL A 173 -18.27 7.95 -20.72
N LYS A 174 -17.97 8.61 -21.84
CA LYS A 174 -18.53 8.35 -23.16
C LYS A 174 -17.45 7.89 -24.13
N GLY A 175 -17.85 7.06 -25.09
CA GLY A 175 -16.94 6.44 -26.08
C GLY A 175 -16.54 5.01 -25.73
N CYS A 176 -16.97 4.49 -24.57
CA CYS A 176 -16.72 3.11 -24.16
C CYS A 176 -17.82 2.58 -23.22
N ILE A 177 -17.81 1.26 -22.99
CA ILE A 177 -18.62 0.57 -21.99
C ILE A 177 -17.95 0.71 -20.63
N VAL A 178 -18.68 1.23 -19.64
CA VAL A 178 -18.23 1.42 -18.26
C VAL A 178 -19.09 0.60 -17.31
N THR A 179 -18.46 -0.16 -16.43
CA THR A 179 -19.16 -1.08 -15.50
C THR A 179 -19.30 -0.51 -14.08
N THR A 180 -18.48 0.48 -13.72
CA THR A 180 -18.43 1.08 -12.39
C THR A 180 -19.01 2.50 -12.42
N ALA A 181 -20.07 2.73 -11.65
CA ALA A 181 -20.58 4.08 -11.44
C ALA A 181 -19.56 4.90 -10.64
N SER A 182 -19.42 6.18 -10.97
CA SER A 182 -18.39 7.04 -10.41
C SER A 182 -18.94 8.41 -10.03
N SER A 183 -18.47 8.91 -8.89
CA SER A 183 -18.78 10.22 -8.36
C SER A 183 -17.66 10.70 -7.43
N PHE A 184 -17.57 11.99 -7.20
CA PHE A 184 -16.64 12.55 -6.21
C PHE A 184 -17.22 13.84 -5.62
N ARG A 185 -16.65 14.31 -4.53
CA ARG A 185 -17.02 15.59 -3.91
C ARG A 185 -15.79 16.47 -3.80
N THR A 186 -15.86 17.70 -4.32
CA THR A 186 -14.82 18.70 -4.10
C THR A 186 -14.78 19.11 -2.63
N PHE A 187 -13.59 19.43 -2.13
CA PHE A 187 -13.45 19.93 -0.76
C PHE A 187 -14.03 21.35 -0.62
N PRO A 188 -14.44 21.78 0.58
CA PRO A 188 -14.76 23.19 0.81
C PRO A 188 -13.51 24.07 0.66
N GLU A 189 -13.69 25.36 0.35
CA GLU A 189 -12.57 26.33 0.32
C GLU A 189 -11.95 26.56 1.69
N LYS A 190 -12.81 26.57 2.71
CA LYS A 190 -12.37 26.66 4.11
C LYS A 190 -11.96 25.27 4.61
N PRO A 191 -11.06 25.18 5.60
CA PRO A 191 -10.79 23.92 6.30
C PRO A 191 -12.07 23.21 6.70
N SER A 192 -12.12 21.90 6.48
CA SER A 192 -13.29 21.09 6.82
C SER A 192 -13.36 20.93 8.33
N GLU A 193 -14.53 21.11 8.95
CA GLU A 193 -14.70 20.88 10.39
C GLU A 193 -14.39 19.44 10.78
N ASN A 194 -14.70 18.50 9.88
CA ASN A 194 -14.47 17.08 10.03
C ASN A 194 -14.10 16.49 8.68
N ILE A 195 -13.05 15.67 8.65
CA ILE A 195 -12.61 14.92 7.47
C ILE A 195 -12.19 13.51 7.89
N THR A 196 -12.57 12.51 7.09
CA THR A 196 -12.29 11.10 7.36
C THR A 196 -11.48 10.48 6.23
N PHE A 197 -10.33 9.93 6.56
CA PHE A 197 -9.45 9.21 5.65
C PHE A 197 -9.57 7.70 5.86
N GLY A 198 -9.67 6.96 4.75
CA GLY A 198 -9.40 5.52 4.73
C GLY A 198 -7.92 5.31 4.42
N VAL A 199 -7.24 4.47 5.20
CA VAL A 199 -5.79 4.25 5.09
C VAL A 199 -5.54 2.78 4.80
N ILE A 200 -4.82 2.47 3.72
CA ILE A 200 -4.65 1.11 3.23
C ILE A 200 -3.21 0.83 2.76
N SER A 201 -2.81 -0.44 2.80
CA SER A 201 -1.60 -0.98 2.16
C SER A 201 -1.76 -2.49 1.93
N CYS A 202 -0.83 -3.08 1.16
CA CYS A 202 -0.67 -4.52 0.98
C CYS A 202 -1.92 -5.19 0.35
N ASN A 203 -2.16 -4.87 -0.91
CA ASN A 203 -3.30 -5.32 -1.72
C ASN A 203 -2.91 -6.41 -2.74
N LYS A 204 -2.70 -7.63 -2.25
CA LYS A 204 -2.34 -8.80 -3.06
C LYS A 204 -3.58 -9.49 -3.65
N ILE A 205 -3.91 -9.15 -4.90
CA ILE A 205 -5.08 -9.70 -5.62
C ILE A 205 -5.13 -11.23 -5.62
N PHE A 206 -3.97 -11.89 -5.77
CA PHE A 206 -3.85 -13.35 -5.76
C PHE A 206 -4.41 -13.97 -4.48
N ILE A 207 -4.24 -13.30 -3.33
CA ILE A 207 -4.80 -13.75 -2.05
C ILE A 207 -6.30 -13.54 -2.01
N THR A 208 -6.79 -12.41 -2.54
CA THR A 208 -8.22 -12.14 -2.65
C THR A 208 -8.92 -13.26 -3.43
N ASP A 209 -8.44 -13.54 -4.64
CA ASP A 209 -9.06 -14.53 -5.53
C ASP A 209 -9.00 -15.95 -4.99
N MET A 210 -7.90 -16.32 -4.32
CA MET A 210 -7.70 -17.69 -3.83
C MET A 210 -8.31 -17.96 -2.45
N LEU A 211 -8.30 -16.98 -1.53
CA LEU A 211 -8.45 -17.24 -0.09
C LEU A 211 -9.48 -16.36 0.62
N ILE A 212 -9.91 -15.26 0.03
CA ILE A 212 -10.82 -14.31 0.70
C ILE A 212 -12.24 -14.55 0.21
N ALA A 213 -13.10 -15.03 1.11
CA ALA A 213 -14.53 -15.10 0.84
C ALA A 213 -15.11 -13.67 0.66
N PRO A 214 -16.06 -13.44 -0.25
CA PRO A 214 -16.63 -12.10 -0.50
C PRO A 214 -17.18 -11.40 0.76
N ALA A 215 -17.72 -12.15 1.72
CA ALA A 215 -18.23 -11.59 2.98
C ALA A 215 -17.12 -11.09 3.94
N SER A 216 -15.88 -11.55 3.74
CA SER A 216 -14.70 -11.19 4.53
C SER A 216 -13.75 -10.27 3.76
N ASP A 217 -14.15 -9.79 2.58
CA ASP A 217 -13.39 -8.85 1.78
C ASP A 217 -13.53 -7.43 2.35
N LEU A 218 -12.40 -6.87 2.78
CA LEU A 218 -12.34 -5.53 3.35
C LEU A 218 -12.60 -4.43 2.32
N TRP A 219 -12.31 -4.66 1.03
CA TRP A 219 -12.67 -3.73 -0.04
C TRP A 219 -14.20 -3.63 -0.21
N THR A 220 -14.91 -4.74 0.01
CA THR A 220 -16.38 -4.74 0.01
C THR A 220 -16.96 -3.92 1.18
N HIS A 221 -16.31 -3.93 2.35
CA HIS A 221 -16.71 -3.08 3.47
C HIS A 221 -16.34 -1.61 3.25
N LEU A 222 -15.14 -1.35 2.72
CA LEU A 222 -14.66 0.00 2.43
C LEU A 222 -15.54 0.70 1.38
N SER A 223 -15.89 0.02 0.29
CA SER A 223 -16.79 0.56 -0.75
C SER A 223 -18.14 0.96 -0.16
N LYS A 224 -18.74 0.13 0.70
CA LYS A 224 -19.98 0.49 1.43
C LYS A 224 -19.80 1.68 2.36
N SER A 225 -18.62 1.84 2.96
CA SER A 225 -18.30 2.98 3.84
C SER A 225 -18.18 4.28 3.05
N ILE A 226 -17.53 4.23 1.88
CA ILE A 226 -17.44 5.35 0.93
C ILE A 226 -18.84 5.73 0.41
N GLU A 227 -19.63 4.76 -0.04
CA GLU A 227 -21.00 4.99 -0.50
C GLU A 227 -21.90 5.62 0.57
N ALA A 228 -21.62 5.34 1.85
CA ALA A 228 -22.32 5.92 3.00
C ALA A 228 -21.75 7.28 3.46
N GLY A 229 -20.78 7.86 2.74
CA GLY A 229 -20.16 9.14 3.10
C GLY A 229 -19.32 9.10 4.37
N LYS A 230 -18.79 7.93 4.74
CA LYS A 230 -17.95 7.74 5.96
C LYS A 230 -16.46 7.86 5.69
N VAL A 231 -16.07 8.09 4.44
CA VAL A 231 -14.68 8.23 4.00
C VAL A 231 -14.65 9.29 2.89
N ASP A 232 -13.86 10.32 3.10
CA ASP A 232 -13.73 11.49 2.22
C ASP A 232 -12.52 11.39 1.28
N CYS A 233 -11.49 10.64 1.67
CA CYS A 233 -10.27 10.42 0.88
C CYS A 233 -9.59 9.09 1.27
N LEU A 234 -8.95 8.41 0.31
CA LEU A 234 -8.12 7.23 0.53
C LEU A 234 -6.64 7.57 0.44
N LEU A 235 -5.88 7.12 1.43
CA LEU A 235 -4.43 7.20 1.49
C LEU A 235 -3.86 5.79 1.34
N HIS A 236 -3.06 5.58 0.30
CA HIS A 236 -2.43 4.29 -0.01
C HIS A 236 -0.94 4.36 0.36
N LEU A 237 -0.49 3.47 1.24
CA LEU A 237 0.85 3.47 1.85
C LEU A 237 1.72 2.34 1.29
N GLY A 238 1.78 2.17 -0.02
CA GLY A 238 2.52 1.06 -0.63
C GLY A 238 1.76 -0.25 -0.88
N ASP A 239 2.35 -1.08 -1.73
CA ASP A 239 1.86 -2.40 -2.14
C ASP A 239 0.42 -2.34 -2.69
N GLN A 240 0.16 -1.39 -3.59
CA GLN A 240 -1.10 -1.33 -4.33
C GLN A 240 -1.26 -2.54 -5.25
N ILE A 241 -0.13 -3.08 -5.72
CA ILE A 241 -0.01 -4.33 -6.48
C ILE A 241 1.11 -5.21 -5.90
N TYR A 242 1.22 -6.44 -6.40
CA TYR A 242 2.33 -7.35 -6.11
C TYR A 242 2.96 -7.84 -7.43
N GLY A 243 3.97 -7.12 -7.91
CA GLY A 243 4.73 -7.43 -9.12
C GLY A 243 5.52 -8.74 -9.04
N ASP A 244 5.80 -9.22 -7.83
CA ASP A 244 6.44 -10.51 -7.52
C ASP A 244 5.46 -11.69 -7.45
N GLY A 245 4.17 -11.50 -7.77
CA GLY A 245 3.22 -12.59 -7.95
C GLY A 245 2.86 -13.37 -6.67
N ASP A 246 2.37 -14.61 -6.80
CA ASP A 246 2.19 -15.56 -5.69
C ASP A 246 2.88 -16.89 -6.00
N LYS A 247 3.80 -17.30 -5.12
CA LYS A 247 4.60 -18.53 -5.25
C LYS A 247 3.75 -19.79 -5.48
N ARG A 248 2.51 -19.86 -5.00
CA ARG A 248 1.63 -21.03 -5.23
C ARG A 248 1.07 -21.05 -6.64
N GLN A 249 0.77 -19.89 -7.21
CA GLN A 249 0.32 -19.79 -8.59
C GLN A 249 1.47 -20.14 -9.54
N ASP A 250 2.67 -19.62 -9.29
CA ASP A 250 3.84 -19.95 -10.11
C ASP A 250 4.23 -21.43 -10.02
N ALA A 251 4.10 -22.03 -8.84
CA ALA A 251 4.29 -23.48 -8.69
C ALA A 251 3.27 -24.30 -9.49
N GLN A 252 2.04 -23.80 -9.68
CA GLN A 252 1.03 -24.44 -10.53
C GLN A 252 1.30 -24.22 -12.02
N ALA A 253 1.77 -23.03 -12.40
CA ALA A 253 2.17 -22.73 -13.78
C ALA A 253 3.36 -23.61 -14.23
N GLY A 254 4.27 -23.93 -13.32
CA GLY A 254 5.37 -24.85 -13.59
C GLY A 254 6.28 -24.32 -14.71
N MET A 255 6.37 -25.08 -15.81
CA MET A 255 7.20 -24.71 -16.98
C MET A 255 6.52 -23.70 -17.92
N ASP A 256 5.23 -23.42 -17.75
CA ASP A 256 4.53 -22.39 -18.52
C ASP A 256 4.89 -21.01 -17.99
N LYS A 257 5.97 -20.44 -18.54
CA LYS A 257 6.50 -19.12 -18.17
C LYS A 257 5.51 -17.99 -18.47
N ASP A 258 4.64 -18.17 -19.45
CA ASP A 258 3.64 -17.14 -19.79
C ASP A 258 2.57 -17.02 -18.71
N ALA A 259 2.28 -18.12 -18.01
CA ALA A 259 1.37 -18.20 -16.89
C ALA A 259 1.97 -17.80 -15.53
N TRP A 260 3.27 -17.42 -15.46
CA TRP A 260 3.88 -16.90 -14.23
C TRP A 260 3.24 -15.58 -13.80
N SER A 261 2.87 -15.51 -12.53
CA SER A 261 2.35 -14.32 -11.85
C SER A 261 3.47 -13.36 -11.43
N ASP A 262 4.66 -13.87 -11.11
CA ASP A 262 5.85 -13.07 -10.80
C ASP A 262 6.38 -12.38 -12.07
N ARG A 263 6.09 -11.08 -12.18
CA ARG A 263 6.46 -10.24 -13.32
C ARG A 263 7.93 -9.88 -13.30
N PHE A 264 8.53 -9.74 -12.12
CA PHE A 264 9.96 -9.53 -11.99
C PHE A 264 10.72 -10.72 -12.57
N ARG A 265 10.41 -11.94 -12.11
CA ARG A 265 11.00 -13.18 -12.63
C ARG A 265 10.74 -13.39 -14.12
N LYS A 266 9.51 -13.13 -14.58
CA LYS A 266 9.16 -13.22 -16.01
C LYS A 266 9.98 -12.26 -16.87
N SER A 267 10.27 -11.06 -16.34
CA SER A 267 11.10 -10.06 -17.01
C SER A 267 12.57 -10.47 -17.04
N MET A 268 13.10 -10.95 -15.92
CA MET A 268 14.48 -11.45 -15.84
C MET A 268 14.71 -12.63 -16.80
N GLU A 269 13.77 -13.56 -16.87
CA GLU A 269 13.84 -14.67 -17.83
C GLU A 269 13.80 -14.19 -19.27
N LYS A 270 13.08 -13.10 -19.56
CA LYS A 270 13.03 -12.49 -20.89
C LYS A 270 14.36 -11.85 -21.30
N LEU A 271 15.13 -11.34 -20.34
CA LEU A 271 16.40 -10.63 -20.59
C LEU A 271 17.63 -11.53 -20.48
N LYS A 272 17.51 -12.77 -19.99
CA LYS A 272 18.61 -13.68 -19.64
C LYS A 272 19.72 -13.79 -20.70
N ASP A 273 19.35 -13.87 -21.98
CA ASP A 273 20.27 -14.01 -23.11
C ASP A 273 20.28 -12.78 -24.03
N VAL A 274 19.76 -11.65 -23.55
CA VAL A 274 19.67 -10.40 -24.30
C VAL A 274 20.82 -9.48 -23.89
N PRO A 275 21.67 -9.04 -24.85
CA PRO A 275 22.69 -8.04 -24.57
C PRO A 275 22.11 -6.73 -24.01
N ARG A 276 22.82 -6.10 -23.07
CA ARG A 276 22.33 -4.92 -22.33
C ARG A 276 21.85 -3.79 -23.23
N GLU A 277 22.56 -3.53 -24.31
CA GLU A 277 22.23 -2.49 -25.29
C GLU A 277 20.89 -2.71 -26.01
N LYS A 278 20.34 -3.93 -25.94
CA LYS A 278 19.03 -4.30 -26.50
C LYS A 278 17.91 -4.41 -25.47
N TRP A 279 18.19 -4.21 -24.18
CA TRP A 279 17.14 -4.29 -23.16
C TRP A 279 16.03 -3.27 -23.41
N ILE A 280 16.37 -2.09 -23.94
CA ILE A 280 15.42 -1.03 -24.26
C ILE A 280 14.31 -1.49 -25.22
N ASP A 281 14.62 -2.38 -26.16
CA ASP A 281 13.67 -2.96 -27.12
C ASP A 281 12.63 -3.87 -26.43
N HIS A 282 12.91 -4.32 -25.20
CA HIS A 282 12.02 -5.13 -24.38
C HIS A 282 11.28 -4.32 -23.31
N GLY A 283 11.61 -3.04 -23.13
CA GLY A 283 11.06 -2.18 -22.07
C GLY A 283 9.54 -2.12 -22.09
N ASP A 284 8.90 -1.88 -23.24
CA ASP A 284 7.44 -1.79 -23.31
C ASP A 284 6.73 -3.11 -22.97
N VAL A 285 7.32 -4.25 -23.34
CA VAL A 285 6.78 -5.57 -22.99
C VAL A 285 6.90 -5.84 -21.48
N ILE A 286 8.02 -5.43 -20.87
CA ILE A 286 8.22 -5.55 -19.42
C ILE A 286 7.24 -4.63 -18.69
N CYS A 287 7.12 -3.37 -19.11
CA CYS A 287 6.09 -2.47 -18.57
C CYS A 287 4.70 -3.11 -18.68
N GLU A 288 4.36 -3.73 -19.82
CA GLU A 288 3.08 -4.39 -20.00
C GLU A 288 2.80 -5.50 -18.98
N TYR A 289 3.82 -6.27 -18.58
CA TYR A 289 3.67 -7.27 -17.51
C TYR A 289 3.22 -6.64 -16.18
N TYR A 290 3.76 -5.46 -15.84
CA TYR A 290 3.35 -4.73 -14.64
C TYR A 290 1.96 -4.08 -14.81
N ARG A 291 1.64 -3.52 -15.99
CA ARG A 291 0.28 -3.00 -16.30
C ARG A 291 -0.79 -4.08 -16.13
N GLU A 292 -0.50 -5.31 -16.53
CA GLU A 292 -1.41 -6.45 -16.31
C GLU A 292 -1.75 -6.65 -14.84
N VAL A 293 -0.78 -6.52 -13.92
CA VAL A 293 -1.04 -6.68 -12.48
C VAL A 293 -1.90 -5.53 -11.94
N TYR A 294 -1.69 -4.30 -12.41
CA TYR A 294 -2.59 -3.19 -12.09
C TYR A 294 -4.02 -3.46 -12.57
N ARG A 295 -4.20 -3.89 -13.82
CA ARG A 295 -5.52 -4.24 -14.34
C ARG A 295 -6.16 -5.38 -13.56
N ASP A 296 -5.42 -6.44 -13.26
CA ASP A 296 -5.93 -7.58 -12.48
C ASP A 296 -6.35 -7.16 -11.07
N THR A 297 -5.56 -6.29 -10.44
CA THR A 297 -5.80 -5.85 -9.06
C THR A 297 -6.93 -4.82 -8.96
N TRP A 298 -6.95 -3.84 -9.86
CA TRP A 298 -7.90 -2.73 -9.82
C TRP A 298 -9.24 -3.06 -10.47
N ARG A 299 -9.34 -4.13 -11.29
CA ARG A 299 -10.63 -4.63 -11.80
C ARG A 299 -11.45 -5.36 -10.74
N HIS A 300 -10.85 -5.78 -9.62
CA HIS A 300 -11.60 -6.41 -8.52
C HIS A 300 -12.75 -5.49 -8.14
N ALA A 301 -13.99 -5.94 -8.33
CA ALA A 301 -15.13 -5.04 -8.38
C ALA A 301 -15.30 -4.15 -7.12
N PRO A 302 -15.06 -4.65 -5.88
CA PRO A 302 -14.98 -3.80 -4.69
C PRO A 302 -13.85 -2.76 -4.70
N THR A 303 -12.66 -3.12 -5.18
CA THR A 303 -11.54 -2.17 -5.37
C THR A 303 -11.91 -1.09 -6.37
N ALA A 304 -12.40 -1.47 -7.56
CA ALA A 304 -12.83 -0.54 -8.61
C ALA A 304 -13.87 0.47 -8.09
N LYS A 305 -14.84 0.01 -7.28
CA LYS A 305 -15.85 0.89 -6.69
C LYS A 305 -15.27 1.92 -5.73
N CYS A 306 -14.31 1.53 -4.89
CA CYS A 306 -13.63 2.46 -3.99
C CYS A 306 -12.87 3.53 -4.80
N LEU A 307 -12.05 3.09 -5.76
CA LEU A 307 -11.25 3.96 -6.61
C LEU A 307 -12.11 4.94 -7.42
N ALA A 308 -13.30 4.51 -7.85
CA ALA A 308 -14.22 5.31 -8.65
C ALA A 308 -15.07 6.31 -7.84
N ASN A 309 -15.13 6.20 -6.51
CA ASN A 309 -16.06 6.97 -5.68
C ASN A 309 -15.42 7.70 -4.49
N CYS A 310 -14.09 7.69 -4.40
CA CYS A 310 -13.34 8.40 -3.37
C CYS A 310 -12.03 8.91 -3.98
N PRO A 311 -11.57 10.14 -3.66
CA PRO A 311 -10.23 10.61 -4.00
C PRO A 311 -9.15 9.64 -3.49
N ASN A 312 -8.11 9.39 -4.29
CA ASN A 312 -7.00 8.51 -3.94
C ASN A 312 -5.67 9.23 -4.09
N LEU A 313 -4.89 9.25 -3.01
CA LEU A 313 -3.49 9.66 -3.01
C LEU A 313 -2.63 8.45 -2.61
N MET A 314 -1.56 8.22 -3.35
CA MET A 314 -0.82 6.96 -3.29
C MET A 314 0.68 7.20 -3.33
N ILE A 315 1.41 6.40 -2.57
CA ILE A 315 2.84 6.18 -2.71
C ILE A 315 3.08 4.67 -2.84
N TYR A 316 4.08 4.28 -3.63
CA TYR A 316 4.48 2.88 -3.79
C TYR A 316 5.39 2.40 -2.65
N ASP A 317 5.59 1.08 -2.59
CA ASP A 317 6.56 0.37 -1.77
C ASP A 317 7.25 -0.71 -2.62
N ASP A 318 7.94 -1.65 -2.00
CA ASP A 318 8.77 -2.62 -2.70
C ASP A 318 8.00 -3.55 -3.66
N HIS A 319 6.81 -4.02 -3.28
CA HIS A 319 6.06 -4.97 -4.11
C HIS A 319 5.49 -4.39 -5.40
N GLU A 320 5.57 -3.08 -5.64
CA GLU A 320 5.40 -2.54 -6.99
C GLU A 320 6.47 -3.07 -7.97
N VAL A 321 7.66 -3.42 -7.46
CA VAL A 321 8.78 -4.01 -8.20
C VAL A 321 8.92 -5.50 -7.86
N ARG A 322 9.41 -5.79 -6.64
CA ARG A 322 9.57 -7.11 -6.03
C ARG A 322 9.79 -6.97 -4.52
N ASP A 323 9.52 -8.05 -3.79
CA ASP A 323 9.80 -8.22 -2.36
C ASP A 323 11.19 -7.63 -1.99
N ASN A 324 11.23 -6.75 -0.98
CA ASN A 324 12.44 -6.11 -0.44
C ASN A 324 13.25 -5.22 -1.41
N TRP A 325 12.62 -4.70 -2.48
CA TRP A 325 13.28 -3.74 -3.37
C TRP A 325 13.87 -2.54 -2.61
N GLY A 326 15.11 -2.19 -2.92
CA GLY A 326 15.85 -1.08 -2.33
C GLY A 326 16.58 -1.41 -1.01
N ASP A 327 16.65 -2.68 -0.64
CA ASP A 327 17.30 -3.11 0.61
C ASP A 327 18.69 -3.74 0.42
N VAL A 328 19.08 -4.04 -0.84
CA VAL A 328 20.39 -4.62 -1.18
C VAL A 328 21.11 -3.82 -2.28
N GLU A 329 22.44 -3.98 -2.38
CA GLU A 329 23.27 -3.14 -3.26
C GLU A 329 22.93 -3.31 -4.75
N GLU A 330 22.49 -4.50 -5.13
CA GLU A 330 22.09 -4.84 -6.50
C GLU A 330 20.87 -4.02 -6.97
N ASP A 331 20.04 -3.52 -6.05
CA ASP A 331 18.81 -2.78 -6.34
C ASP A 331 19.06 -1.34 -6.81
N TRP A 332 20.30 -0.85 -6.70
CA TRP A 332 20.65 0.50 -7.12
C TRP A 332 21.87 0.55 -8.05
N ASP A 333 22.23 -0.57 -8.67
CA ASP A 333 23.19 -0.61 -9.78
C ASP A 333 22.48 -0.31 -11.11
N PRO A 334 22.66 0.86 -11.73
CA PRO A 334 22.00 1.20 -12.99
C PRO A 334 22.45 0.36 -14.19
N SER A 335 23.47 -0.47 -14.01
CA SER A 335 23.97 -1.40 -15.01
C SER A 335 23.34 -2.79 -14.97
N SER A 336 22.59 -3.11 -13.91
CA SER A 336 22.00 -4.43 -13.71
C SER A 336 20.68 -4.60 -14.47
N ALA A 337 20.35 -5.86 -14.80
CA ALA A 337 19.05 -6.21 -15.36
C ALA A 337 17.92 -5.98 -14.34
N ASP A 338 18.18 -6.25 -13.05
CA ASP A 338 17.28 -5.96 -11.94
C ASP A 338 16.84 -4.50 -11.95
N PHE A 339 17.79 -3.55 -12.03
CA PHE A 339 17.48 -2.12 -12.07
C PHE A 339 16.72 -1.74 -13.34
N PHE A 340 17.06 -2.32 -14.50
CA PHE A 340 16.30 -2.07 -15.74
C PHE A 340 14.83 -2.52 -15.63
N VAL A 341 14.58 -3.71 -15.09
CA VAL A 341 13.21 -4.22 -14.84
C VAL A 341 12.49 -3.34 -13.83
N ALA A 342 13.18 -2.94 -12.76
CA ALA A 342 12.61 -2.06 -11.75
C ALA A 342 12.26 -0.67 -12.27
N ARG A 343 13.08 -0.10 -13.17
CA ARG A 343 12.72 1.16 -13.86
C ARG A 343 11.44 1.00 -14.67
N CYS A 344 11.22 -0.14 -15.32
CA CYS A 344 9.97 -0.40 -16.04
C CYS A 344 8.77 -0.45 -15.08
N ALA A 345 8.92 -1.12 -13.93
CA ALA A 345 7.90 -1.14 -12.88
C ALA A 345 7.61 0.26 -12.29
N TRP A 346 8.65 1.06 -12.05
CA TRP A 346 8.54 2.45 -11.59
C TRP A 346 7.85 3.36 -12.61
N ILE A 347 8.13 3.19 -13.91
CA ILE A 347 7.39 3.90 -14.98
C ILE A 347 5.90 3.57 -14.89
N VAL A 348 5.56 2.29 -14.72
CA VAL A 348 4.16 1.85 -14.61
C VAL A 348 3.51 2.35 -13.32
N SER A 349 4.23 2.44 -12.19
CA SER A 349 3.68 3.06 -10.98
C SER A 349 3.36 4.54 -11.22
N MET A 350 4.16 5.26 -11.99
CA MET A 350 3.83 6.64 -12.37
C MET A 350 2.60 6.74 -13.28
N GLU A 351 2.45 5.83 -14.25
CA GLU A 351 1.28 5.74 -15.14
C GLU A 351 -0.04 5.56 -14.37
N TYR A 352 -0.06 4.74 -13.31
CA TYR A 352 -1.29 4.41 -12.57
C TYR A 352 -1.48 5.23 -11.29
N GLN A 353 -0.40 5.64 -10.62
CA GLN A 353 -0.44 6.27 -9.31
C GLN A 353 -0.08 7.76 -9.37
N ARG A 354 1.13 8.10 -9.82
CA ARG A 354 1.63 9.49 -9.80
C ARG A 354 0.77 10.44 -10.64
N GLN A 355 0.32 9.98 -11.81
CA GLN A 355 -0.55 10.78 -12.68
C GLN A 355 -1.89 11.18 -12.01
N LEU A 356 -2.28 10.53 -10.92
CA LEU A 356 -3.49 10.87 -10.17
C LEU A 356 -3.37 12.20 -9.42
N TYR A 357 -2.17 12.70 -9.14
CA TYR A 357 -1.97 13.98 -8.45
C TYR A 357 -1.09 14.99 -9.20
N GLU A 358 -0.35 14.58 -10.22
CA GLU A 358 0.38 15.51 -11.09
C GLU A 358 0.47 15.04 -12.55
N ASP A 359 0.88 15.91 -13.46
CA ASP A 359 1.20 15.51 -14.83
C ASP A 359 2.64 14.96 -14.88
N VAL A 360 2.83 13.84 -15.57
CA VAL A 360 4.13 13.19 -15.71
C VAL A 360 4.57 13.27 -17.16
N ASP A 361 5.77 13.80 -17.40
CA ASP A 361 6.41 13.81 -18.71
C ASP A 361 7.24 12.53 -18.92
N PHE A 362 6.60 11.53 -19.54
CA PHE A 362 7.25 10.26 -19.86
C PHE A 362 8.33 10.36 -20.94
N SER A 363 8.49 11.52 -21.60
CA SER A 363 9.56 11.75 -22.57
C SER A 363 10.87 12.24 -21.94
N SER A 364 10.85 12.59 -20.65
CA SER A 364 12.01 13.11 -19.92
C SER A 364 12.07 12.57 -18.49
N LEU A 365 11.98 11.24 -18.36
CA LEU A 365 12.00 10.53 -17.07
C LEU A 365 13.27 10.76 -16.26
N GLU A 366 14.37 11.10 -16.91
CA GLU A 366 15.64 11.45 -16.29
C GLU A 366 15.58 12.74 -15.45
N ASN A 367 14.59 13.62 -15.70
CA ASN A 367 14.38 14.85 -14.94
C ASN A 367 13.54 14.62 -13.66
N ILE A 368 13.02 13.41 -13.48
CA ILE A 368 12.27 13.04 -12.29
C ILE A 368 13.27 12.57 -11.23
N HIS A 369 13.33 13.29 -10.12
CA HIS A 369 14.36 13.14 -9.09
C HIS A 369 13.81 12.84 -7.69
N GLU A 370 12.50 12.65 -7.60
CA GLU A 370 11.75 12.48 -6.35
C GLU A 370 10.40 11.82 -6.62
N ASP A 371 9.95 10.98 -5.69
CA ASP A 371 8.61 10.37 -5.69
C ASP A 371 7.77 10.76 -4.45
N TYR A 372 8.37 11.39 -3.44
CA TYR A 372 7.62 11.93 -2.29
C TYR A 372 6.74 13.10 -2.72
N HIS A 373 5.63 13.33 -2.00
CA HIS A 373 4.67 14.37 -2.37
C HIS A 373 3.85 14.86 -1.18
N PHE A 374 3.55 16.16 -1.13
CA PHE A 374 2.94 16.83 0.01
C PHE A 374 1.67 17.59 -0.40
N HIS A 375 0.61 17.46 0.41
CA HIS A 375 -0.70 18.03 0.10
C HIS A 375 -1.34 18.70 1.31
N VAL A 376 -2.28 19.61 1.06
CA VAL A 376 -3.21 20.10 2.08
C VAL A 376 -4.64 19.80 1.63
N VAL A 377 -5.27 18.84 2.28
CA VAL A 377 -6.62 18.35 1.92
C VAL A 377 -7.57 18.64 3.06
N GLY A 378 -8.62 19.43 2.78
CA GLY A 378 -9.60 19.84 3.80
C GLY A 378 -8.99 20.59 5.00
N GLY A 379 -7.80 21.19 4.85
CA GLY A 379 -7.05 21.85 5.93
C GLY A 379 -6.08 20.94 6.72
N VAL A 380 -5.99 19.67 6.35
CA VAL A 380 -5.06 18.68 6.93
C VAL A 380 -3.83 18.55 6.04
N GLY A 381 -2.64 18.67 6.61
CA GLY A 381 -1.39 18.39 5.91
C GLY A 381 -1.21 16.89 5.73
N LEU A 382 -0.86 16.46 4.52
CA LEU A 382 -0.54 15.07 4.18
C LEU A 382 0.90 15.03 3.67
N MET A 383 1.76 14.27 4.33
CA MET A 383 3.19 14.14 4.00
C MET A 383 3.49 12.71 3.56
N PHE A 384 3.48 12.43 2.26
CA PHE A 384 3.86 11.11 1.72
C PHE A 384 5.37 11.02 1.60
N LEU A 385 5.93 9.99 2.23
CA LEU A 385 7.36 9.73 2.24
C LEU A 385 7.73 8.67 1.21
N ASP A 386 8.78 8.93 0.45
CA ASP A 386 9.41 7.92 -0.41
C ASP A 386 10.55 7.26 0.35
N ILE A 387 10.42 5.95 0.62
CA ILE A 387 11.44 5.13 1.28
C ILE A 387 12.10 4.12 0.34
N ARG A 388 11.76 4.12 -0.95
CA ARG A 388 12.25 3.13 -1.94
C ARG A 388 13.00 3.83 -3.07
N GLY A 389 12.41 4.84 -3.69
CA GLY A 389 13.01 5.61 -4.76
C GLY A 389 14.27 6.36 -4.32
N SER A 390 14.24 6.99 -3.14
CA SER A 390 15.40 7.63 -2.50
C SER A 390 16.61 6.69 -2.33
N ARG A 391 16.37 5.39 -2.15
CA ARG A 391 17.40 4.36 -1.98
C ARG A 391 17.77 3.66 -3.28
N THR A 392 17.03 3.89 -4.36
CA THR A 392 17.20 3.25 -5.68
C THR A 392 17.24 4.27 -6.82
N PHE A 393 16.11 4.61 -7.42
CA PHE A 393 16.00 5.43 -8.63
C PHE A 393 16.57 6.85 -8.48
N HIS A 394 16.43 7.42 -7.29
CA HIS A 394 16.84 8.78 -6.93
C HIS A 394 18.07 8.82 -6.03
N ARG A 395 18.72 7.66 -5.83
CA ARG A 395 19.83 7.52 -4.90
C ARG A 395 20.99 8.45 -5.27
N VAL A 396 21.46 9.19 -4.27
CA VAL A 396 22.68 9.98 -4.37
C VAL A 396 23.82 9.21 -3.70
N ILE A 397 24.92 9.01 -4.44
CA ILE A 397 26.12 8.34 -3.93
C ILE A 397 26.67 9.15 -2.75
N ASP A 398 27.07 8.45 -1.68
CA ASP A 398 27.62 9.04 -0.46
C ASP A 398 26.72 10.05 0.28
N ASP A 399 25.42 10.08 0.00
CA ASP A 399 24.47 10.91 0.77
C ASP A 399 24.55 10.55 2.27
N VAL A 400 24.57 11.57 3.12
CA VAL A 400 24.61 11.40 4.58
C VAL A 400 23.28 10.85 5.10
N ASN A 401 22.19 11.11 4.39
CA ASN A 401 20.84 10.62 4.67
C ASN A 401 20.60 9.37 3.82
N LYS A 402 20.86 8.18 4.38
CA LYS A 402 20.82 6.89 3.68
C LYS A 402 19.41 6.37 3.40
N TYR A 403 18.40 6.85 4.13
CA TYR A 403 17.04 6.34 4.05
C TYR A 403 16.15 7.21 3.16
N LEU A 404 15.95 8.49 3.49
CA LEU A 404 15.11 9.40 2.70
C LEU A 404 15.89 10.20 1.66
N GLY A 405 17.21 10.33 1.83
CA GLY A 405 18.04 11.20 1.00
C GLY A 405 17.91 12.69 1.38
N SER A 406 18.96 13.46 1.09
CA SER A 406 19.03 14.88 1.46
C SER A 406 17.99 15.74 0.73
N ARG A 407 17.60 15.39 -0.50
CA ARG A 407 16.56 16.13 -1.26
C ARG A 407 15.23 16.12 -0.51
N GLN A 408 14.78 14.93 -0.09
CA GLN A 408 13.54 14.77 0.65
C GLN A 408 13.59 15.46 2.01
N TRP A 409 14.72 15.38 2.73
CA TRP A 409 14.89 16.13 3.99
C TRP A 409 14.81 17.65 3.83
N ASN A 410 15.36 18.18 2.74
CA ASN A 410 15.24 19.61 2.42
C ASN A 410 13.78 20.00 2.16
N ALA A 411 13.04 19.17 1.41
CA ALA A 411 11.61 19.38 1.17
C ALA A 411 10.78 19.30 2.46
N ILE A 412 11.04 18.30 3.31
CA ILE A 412 10.39 18.14 4.63
C ILE A 412 10.65 19.38 5.50
N THR A 413 11.91 19.80 5.62
CA THR A 413 12.31 20.95 6.45
C THR A 413 11.62 22.22 5.98
N LYS A 414 11.59 22.46 4.66
CA LYS A 414 10.87 23.59 4.06
C LYS A 414 9.38 23.52 4.36
N SER A 415 8.76 22.36 4.21
CA SER A 415 7.31 22.16 4.35
C SER A 415 6.82 22.32 5.80
N LEU A 416 7.65 21.92 6.76
CA LEU A 416 7.39 22.09 8.20
C LEU A 416 7.71 23.52 8.69
N SER A 417 8.35 24.36 7.89
CA SER A 417 8.63 25.74 8.27
C SER A 417 7.33 26.57 8.45
N PRO A 418 7.37 27.72 9.18
CA PRO A 418 6.19 28.57 9.35
C PRO A 418 5.53 29.03 8.04
N ASP A 419 6.34 29.21 6.99
CA ASP A 419 5.91 29.67 5.66
C ASP A 419 5.78 28.51 4.65
N GLY A 420 6.08 27.29 5.08
CA GLY A 420 5.92 26.08 4.28
C GLY A 420 4.47 25.64 4.10
N GLU A 421 4.29 24.59 3.32
CA GLU A 421 3.04 23.95 2.94
C GLU A 421 2.19 23.60 4.18
N PHE A 422 2.82 23.17 5.27
CA PHE A 422 2.15 22.81 6.53
C PHE A 422 2.18 23.93 7.58
N GLY A 423 2.63 25.13 7.23
CA GLY A 423 2.77 26.28 8.13
C GLY A 423 1.43 26.73 8.75
N LYS A 424 0.34 26.57 8.00
CA LYS A 424 -1.05 26.90 8.43
C LYS A 424 -1.86 25.68 8.88
N ALA A 425 -1.38 24.46 8.65
CA ALA A 425 -2.07 23.24 9.04
C ALA A 425 -2.07 23.06 10.57
N ARG A 426 -3.15 22.45 11.07
CA ARG A 426 -3.33 22.08 12.49
C ARG A 426 -3.23 20.57 12.71
N ALA A 427 -3.55 19.76 11.70
CA ALA A 427 -3.26 18.34 11.68
C ALA A 427 -2.24 18.03 10.59
N LEU A 428 -1.31 17.13 10.89
CA LEU A 428 -0.39 16.54 9.93
C LEU A 428 -0.50 15.01 9.99
N LEU A 429 -0.81 14.40 8.86
CA LEU A 429 -0.76 12.95 8.68
C LEU A 429 0.50 12.60 7.88
N VAL A 430 1.40 11.83 8.49
CA VAL A 430 2.65 11.39 7.83
C VAL A 430 2.41 10.02 7.24
N CYS A 431 2.42 9.90 5.92
CA CYS A 431 2.11 8.70 5.17
C CYS A 431 3.43 7.99 4.79
N SER A 432 3.82 7.00 5.59
CA SER A 432 5.06 6.25 5.38
C SER A 432 4.73 4.82 4.91
N PRO A 433 5.36 4.29 3.85
CA PRO A 433 5.11 2.91 3.41
C PRO A 433 5.41 1.88 4.49
N ALA A 434 6.55 2.00 5.17
CA ALA A 434 6.87 1.25 6.38
C ALA A 434 6.58 2.05 7.67
N PRO A 435 6.21 1.41 8.79
CA PRO A 435 5.96 2.10 10.06
C PRO A 435 7.22 2.78 10.63
N LEU A 436 7.09 4.04 11.07
CA LEU A 436 8.18 4.79 11.71
C LEU A 436 8.71 4.07 12.96
N VAL A 437 7.84 3.44 13.76
CA VAL A 437 8.23 2.56 14.88
C VAL A 437 7.55 1.20 14.80
N PHE A 438 8.32 0.12 14.93
CA PHE A 438 7.81 -1.26 14.90
C PHE A 438 8.61 -2.24 15.77
N LEU A 439 9.91 -2.38 15.53
CA LEU A 439 10.81 -3.17 16.39
C LEU A 439 11.94 -2.30 16.91
N GLU A 440 12.48 -2.67 18.07
CA GLU A 440 13.68 -2.00 18.60
C GLU A 440 14.88 -2.27 17.70
N PRO A 441 15.79 -1.29 17.51
CA PRO A 441 16.93 -1.45 16.59
C PRO A 441 17.77 -2.70 16.79
N ARG A 442 18.05 -3.10 18.04
CA ARG A 442 18.83 -4.31 18.33
C ARG A 442 18.12 -5.57 17.85
N ILE A 443 16.79 -5.61 18.01
CA ILE A 443 15.96 -6.73 17.58
C ILE A 443 15.84 -6.72 16.05
N THR A 444 15.61 -5.56 15.44
CA THR A 444 15.59 -5.38 13.99
C THR A 444 16.88 -5.88 13.35
N GLN A 445 18.04 -5.44 13.84
CA GLN A 445 19.35 -5.86 13.35
C GLN A 445 19.60 -7.36 13.53
N SER A 446 19.20 -7.92 14.68
CA SER A 446 19.41 -9.35 14.99
C SER A 446 18.47 -10.24 14.18
N ALA A 447 17.21 -9.85 14.04
CA ALA A 447 16.20 -10.56 13.27
C ALA A 447 16.57 -10.62 11.79
N ALA A 448 16.99 -9.49 11.22
CA ALA A 448 17.43 -9.39 9.82
C ALA A 448 18.71 -10.18 9.50
N LYS A 449 19.52 -10.53 10.52
CA LYS A 449 20.73 -11.34 10.37
C LYS A 449 20.49 -12.84 10.61
N ALA A 450 19.61 -13.19 11.54
CA ALA A 450 19.46 -14.56 12.04
C ALA A 450 18.39 -15.39 11.32
N VAL A 451 17.46 -14.75 10.61
CA VAL A 451 16.31 -15.42 10.00
C VAL A 451 16.08 -14.85 8.60
N HIS A 452 16.37 -15.62 7.55
CA HIS A 452 16.09 -15.25 6.15
C HIS A 452 14.64 -14.79 5.91
N ARG A 453 13.69 -15.27 6.73
CA ARG A 453 12.26 -14.86 6.67
C ARG A 453 11.95 -13.51 7.34
N LEU A 454 12.95 -12.80 7.85
CA LEU A 454 12.82 -11.48 8.49
C LEU A 454 13.77 -10.47 7.82
N GLU A 455 14.17 -10.74 6.58
CA GLU A 455 14.97 -9.84 5.74
C GLU A 455 14.24 -8.51 5.48
N ASP A 456 12.91 -8.52 5.47
CA ASP A 456 12.01 -7.36 5.31
C ASP A 456 12.31 -6.21 6.29
N PHE A 457 12.94 -6.53 7.43
CA PHE A 457 13.34 -5.52 8.40
C PHE A 457 14.55 -4.68 7.99
N ARG A 458 15.27 -5.02 6.91
CA ARG A 458 16.36 -4.18 6.38
C ARG A 458 15.83 -2.85 5.83
N GLY A 459 14.64 -2.85 5.24
CA GLY A 459 13.97 -1.66 4.74
C GLY A 459 13.31 -0.78 5.81
N HIS A 460 13.39 -1.14 7.09
CA HIS A 460 12.72 -0.41 8.16
C HIS A 460 13.56 0.75 8.69
N TRP A 461 12.87 1.77 9.21
CA TRP A 461 13.44 2.94 9.90
C TRP A 461 14.43 2.59 11.03
N SER A 462 14.21 1.45 11.69
CA SER A 462 15.02 1.03 12.85
C SER A 462 16.28 0.22 12.50
N PHE A 463 16.57 0.04 11.20
CA PHE A 463 17.69 -0.77 10.74
C PHE A 463 18.96 0.06 10.48
N GLY A 464 20.11 -0.42 10.96
CA GLY A 464 21.42 0.15 10.61
C GLY A 464 21.49 1.67 10.77
N ASP A 465 21.94 2.35 9.70
CA ASP A 465 22.09 3.81 9.68
C ASP A 465 20.76 4.58 9.55
N HIS A 466 19.64 3.92 9.22
CA HIS A 466 18.32 4.56 9.09
C HIS A 466 17.83 5.16 10.42
N ILE A 467 18.32 4.62 11.55
CA ILE A 467 17.95 5.06 12.90
C ILE A 467 18.23 6.56 13.10
N LYS A 468 19.29 7.09 12.49
CA LYS A 468 19.63 8.52 12.58
C LYS A 468 18.49 9.37 12.04
N GLU A 469 18.02 9.04 10.84
CA GLU A 469 16.90 9.71 10.19
C GLU A 469 15.56 9.43 10.88
N GLN A 470 15.38 8.25 11.47
CA GLN A 470 14.21 7.96 12.32
C GLN A 470 14.10 8.94 13.50
N ILE A 471 15.21 9.19 14.21
CA ILE A 471 15.24 10.15 15.31
C ILE A 471 15.03 11.58 14.80
N THR A 472 15.72 11.97 13.71
CA THR A 472 15.52 13.29 13.07
C THR A 472 14.07 13.53 12.68
N MET A 473 13.36 12.50 12.19
CA MET A 473 11.93 12.60 11.85
C MET A 473 11.08 12.81 13.10
N ILE A 474 11.34 12.06 14.17
CA ILE A 474 10.63 12.22 15.43
C ILE A 474 10.82 13.64 15.99
N ASP A 475 12.01 14.19 15.87
CA ASP A 475 12.33 15.54 16.30
C ASP A 475 11.62 16.60 15.46
N ALA A 476 11.76 16.55 14.14
CA ALA A 476 11.12 17.50 13.23
C ALA A 476 9.60 17.55 13.42
N LEU A 477 8.95 16.40 13.57
CA LEU A 477 7.51 16.31 13.81
C LEU A 477 7.10 16.81 15.20
N SER A 478 7.88 16.48 16.22
CA SER A 478 7.65 16.97 17.59
C SER A 478 7.78 18.49 17.63
N GLU A 479 8.84 19.04 17.06
CA GLU A 479 9.07 20.48 16.98
C GLU A 479 7.95 21.18 16.24
N TRP A 480 7.55 20.69 15.06
CA TRP A 480 6.43 21.26 14.32
C TRP A 480 5.14 21.29 15.14
N LYS A 481 4.82 20.19 15.83
CA LYS A 481 3.65 20.05 16.69
C LYS A 481 3.69 21.04 17.85
N PHE A 482 4.79 21.09 18.59
CA PHE A 482 4.87 21.89 19.82
C PHE A 482 5.18 23.37 19.59
N LYS A 483 5.64 23.75 18.39
CA LYS A 483 5.92 25.15 18.02
C LYS A 483 4.67 26.03 17.95
N LYS A 484 3.48 25.47 17.76
CA LYS A 484 2.20 26.20 17.82
C LYS A 484 1.15 25.35 18.55
N ALA A 485 0.48 25.94 19.54
CA ALA A 485 -0.63 25.29 20.25
C ALA A 485 -1.74 24.82 19.29
N GLY A 486 -2.48 23.76 19.65
CA GLY A 486 -3.56 23.21 18.84
C GLY A 486 -3.11 22.47 17.57
N ARG A 487 -1.83 22.09 17.46
CA ARG A 487 -1.34 21.19 16.41
C ARG A 487 -1.29 19.75 16.88
N GLU A 488 -1.53 18.82 15.95
CA GLU A 488 -1.41 17.39 16.19
C GLU A 488 -0.80 16.64 15.00
N VAL A 489 -0.09 15.56 15.29
CA VAL A 489 0.57 14.69 14.31
C VAL A 489 0.08 13.25 14.50
N LEU A 490 -0.20 12.57 13.39
CA LEU A 490 -0.37 11.12 13.36
C LEU A 490 0.48 10.53 12.25
N VAL A 491 1.35 9.59 12.59
CA VAL A 491 2.10 8.81 11.60
C VAL A 491 1.27 7.60 11.16
N LEU A 492 1.29 7.29 9.88
CA LEU A 492 0.62 6.17 9.25
C LEU A 492 1.69 5.24 8.66
N GLY A 493 1.53 3.92 8.86
CA GLY A 493 2.48 2.91 8.37
C GLY A 493 1.80 1.69 7.75
N GLY A 494 2.39 1.13 6.69
CA GLY A 494 1.97 -0.08 5.96
C GLY A 494 2.90 -1.28 6.18
N ASP A 495 3.22 -2.00 5.09
CA ASP A 495 4.21 -3.10 4.97
C ASP A 495 3.97 -4.37 5.82
N VAL A 496 3.87 -4.26 7.14
CA VAL A 496 4.14 -5.36 8.09
C VAL A 496 3.06 -6.46 8.27
N HIS A 497 2.04 -6.48 7.41
CA HIS A 497 0.89 -7.42 7.39
C HIS A 497 0.18 -7.66 8.74
N CYS A 498 0.28 -6.69 9.64
CA CYS A 498 -0.51 -6.58 10.87
C CYS A 498 -0.79 -5.10 11.16
N GLY A 499 -1.75 -4.82 12.05
CA GLY A 499 -2.17 -3.45 12.34
C GLY A 499 -2.31 -3.17 13.82
N GLY A 500 -2.11 -1.92 14.22
CA GLY A 500 -2.25 -1.50 15.61
C GLY A 500 -1.88 -0.04 15.80
N HIS A 501 -1.78 0.36 17.07
CA HIS A 501 -1.37 1.71 17.45
C HIS A 501 -0.04 1.69 18.18
N SER A 502 0.71 2.78 18.04
CA SER A 502 1.91 3.04 18.81
C SER A 502 1.87 4.43 19.40
N ASP A 503 2.20 4.55 20.69
CA ASP A 503 2.54 5.84 21.28
C ASP A 503 4.05 6.04 21.07
N ILE A 504 4.45 7.16 20.44
CA ILE A 504 5.86 7.55 20.30
C ILE A 504 6.16 8.53 21.43
N ILE A 505 7.17 8.21 22.23
CA ILE A 505 7.44 8.85 23.51
C ILE A 505 8.83 9.49 23.43
N LYS A 506 8.89 10.79 23.77
CA LYS A 506 10.11 11.57 23.93
C LYS A 506 10.11 12.14 25.35
N ASN A 507 11.20 11.97 26.09
CA ASN A 507 11.32 12.49 27.46
C ASN A 507 10.13 12.10 28.36
N HIS A 508 9.75 10.82 28.33
CA HIS A 508 8.67 10.21 29.13
C HIS A 508 7.25 10.76 28.85
N LYS A 509 7.09 11.57 27.80
CA LYS A 509 5.80 12.10 27.35
C LYS A 509 5.51 11.60 25.94
N VAL A 510 4.24 11.30 25.67
CA VAL A 510 3.80 10.96 24.32
C VAL A 510 4.00 12.20 23.44
N ALA A 511 4.91 12.13 22.48
CA ALA A 511 5.15 13.19 21.51
C ALA A 511 3.99 13.23 20.52
N PHE A 512 3.72 12.09 19.87
CA PHE A 512 2.61 11.86 18.96
C PHE A 512 2.37 10.35 18.82
N ARG A 513 1.44 9.96 17.94
CA ARG A 513 1.04 8.55 17.78
C ARG A 513 1.28 8.06 16.37
N GLN A 514 1.25 6.75 16.22
CA GLN A 514 1.25 6.05 14.94
C GLN A 514 0.05 5.11 14.85
N LEU A 515 -0.54 5.01 13.66
CA LEU A 515 -1.45 3.94 13.25
C LEU A 515 -0.75 3.10 12.18
N THR A 516 -0.63 1.80 12.41
CA THR A 516 -0.15 0.85 11.40
C THR A 516 -1.34 0.08 10.83
N THR A 517 -1.47 0.05 9.50
CA THR A 517 -2.63 -0.51 8.78
C THR A 517 -2.16 -1.47 7.68
N SER A 518 -1.90 -2.73 8.03
CA SER A 518 -1.52 -3.73 7.03
C SER A 518 -2.06 -5.11 7.41
N ALA A 519 -2.55 -5.96 6.52
CA ALA A 519 -2.82 -5.75 5.10
C ALA A 519 -4.32 -5.66 4.82
N ILE A 520 -4.75 -4.85 3.84
CA ILE A 520 -6.15 -4.85 3.38
C ILE A 520 -6.50 -6.18 2.70
N ALA A 521 -5.56 -6.71 1.90
CA ALA A 521 -5.74 -7.96 1.16
C ALA A 521 -4.40 -8.69 1.01
N ASN A 522 -3.85 -9.25 2.09
CA ASN A 522 -2.74 -10.19 2.00
C ASN A 522 -2.87 -11.30 3.07
N MET A 523 -1.97 -12.27 3.04
CA MET A 523 -1.74 -13.17 4.14
C MET A 523 -1.22 -12.36 5.32
N PRO A 524 -1.90 -12.36 6.48
CA PRO A 524 -1.39 -11.59 7.58
C PRO A 524 -0.09 -12.20 8.14
N LEU A 525 0.67 -11.40 8.90
CA LEU A 525 1.98 -11.76 9.50
C LEU A 525 1.97 -13.10 10.26
N PRO A 526 2.86 -14.08 9.99
CA PRO A 526 2.86 -15.39 10.64
C PRO A 526 2.66 -15.35 12.16
N LYS A 527 1.92 -16.32 12.73
CA LYS A 527 1.52 -16.29 14.17
C LYS A 527 2.74 -16.15 15.09
N SER A 528 3.80 -16.92 14.85
CA SER A 528 5.03 -16.87 15.64
C SER A 528 5.67 -15.48 15.60
N ALA A 529 5.85 -14.92 14.40
CA ALA A 529 6.39 -13.57 14.21
C ALA A 529 5.54 -12.51 14.90
N TYR A 530 4.21 -12.59 14.79
CA TYR A 530 3.29 -11.65 15.45
C TYR A 530 3.40 -11.69 16.99
N TYR A 531 3.43 -12.88 17.60
CA TYR A 531 3.55 -12.98 19.06
C TYR A 531 4.94 -12.59 19.56
N PHE A 532 5.99 -12.85 18.77
CA PHE A 532 7.33 -12.33 19.03
C PHE A 532 7.34 -10.80 19.02
N MET A 533 6.82 -10.17 17.96
CA MET A 533 6.70 -8.71 17.88
C MET A 533 5.89 -8.15 19.06
N ARG A 534 4.76 -8.77 19.40
CA ARG A 534 3.93 -8.31 20.52
C ARG A 534 4.66 -8.40 21.88
N ALA A 535 5.58 -9.35 22.04
CA ALA A 535 6.42 -9.45 23.23
C ALA A 535 7.53 -8.37 23.21
N ALA A 536 8.20 -8.21 22.08
CA ALA A 536 9.28 -7.24 21.87
C ALA A 536 8.81 -5.78 21.96
N GLY A 537 7.61 -5.45 21.46
CA GLY A 537 7.10 -4.08 21.37
C GLY A 537 6.30 -3.56 22.57
N ARG A 538 6.30 -4.27 23.72
CA ARG A 538 5.55 -3.82 24.92
C ARG A 538 6.06 -2.48 25.48
N LEU A 539 7.35 -2.21 25.34
CA LEU A 539 7.96 -0.89 25.47
C LEU A 539 9.27 -0.94 24.70
N GLY A 540 9.21 -0.54 23.43
CA GLY A 540 10.36 -0.51 22.55
C GLY A 540 11.27 0.68 22.85
N ARG A 541 12.57 0.49 23.05
CA ARG A 541 13.57 1.57 23.14
C ARG A 541 14.23 1.82 21.78
N LEU A 542 14.22 3.07 21.31
CA LEU A 542 14.95 3.49 20.11
C LEU A 542 16.37 3.93 20.49
N GLN A 543 16.46 5.03 21.25
CA GLN A 543 17.72 5.60 21.73
C GLN A 543 17.45 6.50 22.94
N HIS A 544 18.37 6.57 23.92
CA HIS A 544 18.33 7.47 25.10
C HIS A 544 16.92 7.81 25.63
N GLU A 545 16.37 8.93 25.16
CA GLU A 545 15.11 9.58 25.56
C GLU A 545 13.87 9.18 24.73
N TYR A 546 14.06 8.41 23.66
CA TYR A 546 13.03 7.96 22.72
C TYR A 546 12.64 6.51 22.97
N CYS A 547 11.35 6.29 23.20
CA CYS A 547 10.75 4.97 23.25
C CYS A 547 9.40 4.95 22.54
N PHE A 548 8.85 3.76 22.33
CA PHE A 548 7.52 3.59 21.81
C PHE A 548 6.80 2.46 22.53
N ARG A 549 5.47 2.49 22.50
CA ARG A 549 4.66 1.43 23.08
C ARG A 549 3.56 1.01 22.12
N HIS A 550 3.54 -0.27 21.80
CA HIS A 550 2.47 -0.87 21.02
C HIS A 550 1.24 -1.19 21.85
N HIS A 551 0.06 -0.85 21.35
CA HIS A 551 -1.22 -1.20 21.95
C HIS A 551 -2.29 -1.44 20.89
N LYS A 552 -3.35 -2.19 21.26
CA LYS A 552 -4.48 -2.53 20.39
C LYS A 552 -4.12 -3.23 19.07
N TRP A 553 -2.99 -3.95 19.03
CA TRP A 553 -2.53 -4.67 17.84
C TRP A 553 -3.41 -5.87 17.49
N THR A 554 -3.49 -6.14 16.19
CA THR A 554 -4.17 -7.29 15.61
C THR A 554 -3.35 -7.90 14.48
N ARG A 555 -3.35 -9.23 14.45
CA ARG A 555 -2.87 -10.03 13.33
C ARG A 555 -3.90 -10.14 12.18
N SER A 556 -5.12 -9.65 12.36
CA SER A 556 -6.15 -9.79 11.32
C SER A 556 -5.86 -8.84 10.15
N ARG A 557 -6.26 -9.22 8.92
CA ARG A 557 -6.36 -8.26 7.81
C ARG A 557 -7.16 -7.05 8.26
N ASN A 558 -6.72 -5.87 7.87
CA ASN A 558 -7.31 -4.61 8.32
C ASN A 558 -7.08 -3.46 7.34
N TYR A 559 -7.83 -2.39 7.55
CA TYR A 559 -7.53 -1.06 7.04
C TYR A 559 -7.79 -0.02 8.13
N GLY A 560 -7.19 1.17 8.01
CA GLY A 560 -7.37 2.27 8.96
C GLY A 560 -8.50 3.21 8.59
N VAL A 561 -9.16 3.76 9.60
CA VAL A 561 -10.06 4.91 9.49
C VAL A 561 -9.53 5.99 10.42
N VAL A 562 -9.12 7.11 9.84
CA VAL A 562 -8.59 8.28 10.55
C VAL A 562 -9.55 9.43 10.37
N GLN A 563 -9.98 10.03 11.47
CA GLN A 563 -10.88 11.16 11.48
C GLN A 563 -10.18 12.34 12.15
N VAL A 564 -10.13 13.47 11.45
CA VAL A 564 -9.62 14.75 11.95
C VAL A 564 -10.79 15.68 12.16
N LYS A 565 -10.93 16.21 13.37
CA LYS A 565 -11.96 17.20 13.73
C LYS A 565 -11.32 18.46 14.28
N HIS A 566 -11.75 19.60 13.77
CA HIS A 566 -11.43 20.90 14.35
C HIS A 566 -12.50 21.24 15.39
N LEU A 567 -12.11 21.31 16.67
CA LEU A 567 -13.05 21.54 17.76
C LEU A 567 -13.33 23.04 17.88
N CYS A 568 -14.51 23.51 17.47
CA CYS A 568 -14.89 24.90 17.74
C CYS A 568 -14.88 25.17 19.25
N SER A 569 -14.28 26.29 19.68
CA SER A 569 -14.53 26.79 21.03
C SER A 569 -16.02 27.12 21.13
N ALA A 570 -16.78 26.36 21.92
CA ALA A 570 -18.10 26.78 22.32
C ALA A 570 -17.97 28.17 22.98
N GLN A 571 -18.91 29.07 22.68
CA GLN A 571 -18.98 30.43 23.22
C GLN A 571 -18.39 30.59 24.62
N ASP A 572 -17.43 31.50 24.76
CA ASP A 572 -17.69 32.71 25.54
C ASP A 572 -17.11 33.90 24.75
N ASP A 573 -18.02 34.78 24.32
CA ASP A 573 -17.68 36.15 24.01
C ASP A 573 -16.95 36.72 25.23
N ILE A 574 -15.66 37.02 25.03
CA ILE A 574 -14.69 37.73 25.90
C ILE A 574 -13.42 36.87 26.04
N LYS A 575 -12.45 37.15 25.15
CA LYS A 575 -11.05 36.65 25.09
C LYS A 575 -10.83 35.26 24.45
N ALA A 576 -11.11 35.12 23.15
CA ALA A 576 -10.52 34.04 22.36
C ALA A 576 -9.01 34.31 22.12
N VAL A 577 -8.16 33.91 23.08
CA VAL A 577 -6.69 33.98 22.96
C VAL A 577 -6.12 32.63 22.49
N GLU A 578 -6.84 31.53 22.69
CA GLU A 578 -6.35 30.19 22.34
C GLU A 578 -7.09 29.62 21.10
N PRO A 579 -6.35 29.12 20.09
CA PRO A 579 -6.95 28.54 18.91
C PRO A 579 -7.62 27.18 19.20
N PRO A 580 -8.65 26.80 18.42
CA PRO A 580 -9.37 25.54 18.61
C PRO A 580 -8.45 24.32 18.53
N ASP A 581 -8.59 23.40 19.49
CA ASP A 581 -7.88 22.13 19.49
C ASP A 581 -8.29 21.25 18.30
N VAL A 582 -7.34 20.44 17.82
CA VAL A 582 -7.61 19.42 16.81
C VAL A 582 -7.63 18.04 17.45
N GLU A 583 -8.73 17.32 17.23
CA GLU A 583 -8.83 15.91 17.54
C GLU A 583 -8.45 15.09 16.31
N ILE A 584 -7.39 14.29 16.41
CA ILE A 584 -7.12 13.18 15.49
C ILE A 584 -7.51 11.89 16.20
N SER A 585 -8.47 11.17 15.63
CA SER A 585 -8.91 9.87 16.10
C SER A 585 -8.72 8.80 15.03
N ALA A 586 -8.26 7.63 15.41
CA ALA A 586 -7.92 6.54 14.52
C ALA A 586 -8.48 5.21 15.04
N GLN A 587 -8.89 4.34 14.14
CA GLN A 587 -9.34 2.98 14.44
C GLN A 587 -9.08 2.06 13.26
N LEU A 588 -8.96 0.77 13.51
CA LEU A 588 -8.89 -0.25 12.46
C LEU A 588 -10.27 -0.82 12.19
N VAL A 589 -10.53 -1.13 10.93
CA VAL A 589 -11.54 -2.12 10.55
C VAL A 589 -10.80 -3.40 10.25
N LYS A 590 -11.14 -4.49 10.96
CA LYS A 590 -10.46 -5.78 10.81
C LYS A 590 -11.44 -6.88 10.48
N CYS A 591 -10.95 -7.88 9.76
CA CYS A 591 -11.71 -9.09 9.47
C CYS A 591 -11.01 -10.32 10.02
N LYS A 592 -11.67 -11.06 10.93
CA LYS A 592 -11.20 -12.39 11.34
C LYS A 592 -11.42 -13.39 10.19
N PHE A 593 -10.71 -14.51 10.21
CA PHE A 593 -10.93 -15.61 9.27
C PHE A 593 -12.41 -16.06 9.35
N LEU A 594 -13.17 -15.89 8.25
CA LEU A 594 -14.62 -16.14 8.14
C LEU A 594 -15.55 -15.20 8.94
N GLY A 595 -15.04 -14.08 9.45
CA GLY A 595 -15.84 -13.06 10.14
C GLY A 595 -16.39 -11.99 9.20
N VAL A 596 -17.38 -11.24 9.68
CA VAL A 596 -17.74 -9.94 9.10
C VAL A 596 -16.72 -8.90 9.59
N PRO A 597 -16.35 -7.91 8.76
CA PRO A 597 -15.50 -6.81 9.19
C PRO A 597 -16.08 -6.08 10.42
N VAL A 598 -15.22 -5.76 11.39
CA VAL A 598 -15.58 -5.07 12.63
C VAL A 598 -14.59 -3.96 12.94
N TYR A 599 -15.09 -2.88 13.53
CA TYR A 599 -14.27 -1.79 14.05
C TYR A 599 -13.56 -2.23 15.34
N THR A 600 -12.30 -1.80 15.50
CA THR A 600 -11.57 -1.88 16.77
C THR A 600 -11.83 -0.64 17.61
N ASP A 601 -11.35 -0.65 18.85
CA ASP A 601 -11.43 0.50 19.74
C ASP A 601 -10.80 1.73 19.11
N LYS A 602 -11.54 2.85 19.09
CA LYS A 602 -11.02 4.15 18.68
C LYS A 602 -9.92 4.62 19.62
N VAL A 603 -8.88 5.22 19.06
CA VAL A 603 -7.80 5.92 19.78
C VAL A 603 -7.83 7.37 19.35
N SER A 604 -7.92 8.28 20.31
CA SER A 604 -7.92 9.73 20.07
C SER A 604 -6.72 10.36 20.77
N ASN A 605 -6.22 11.47 20.23
CA ASN A 605 -5.19 12.24 20.90
C ASN A 605 -5.64 12.86 22.23
N LEU A 606 -6.94 13.07 22.39
CA LEU A 606 -7.57 13.60 23.61
C LEU A 606 -7.74 12.57 24.73
N ASN A 607 -7.57 11.27 24.46
CA ASN A 607 -7.77 10.21 25.45
C ASN A 607 -6.65 10.11 26.50
N ASN A 608 -5.80 11.13 26.68
CA ASN A 608 -4.74 11.13 27.68
C ASN A 608 -5.22 11.70 29.02
N ASN A 609 -5.67 10.81 29.91
CA ASN A 609 -5.48 11.02 31.34
C ASN A 609 -3.97 11.06 31.61
N GLY A 610 -3.49 12.11 32.27
CA GLY A 610 -2.07 12.44 32.51
C GLY A 610 -1.21 11.39 33.22
N MET A 611 -1.03 10.21 32.63
CA MET A 611 -0.07 9.21 33.09
C MET A 611 1.34 9.67 32.72
N ARG A 612 2.11 10.11 33.72
CA ARG A 612 3.57 10.15 33.67
C ARG A 612 4.06 8.70 33.64
N TRP A 613 4.87 8.34 32.63
CA TRP A 613 5.36 6.98 32.48
C TRP A 613 6.82 6.88 32.97
N PRO A 614 7.13 5.97 33.91
CA PRO A 614 8.51 5.74 34.30
C PRO A 614 9.24 5.02 33.16
N CYS A 615 10.18 5.67 32.47
CA CYS A 615 11.27 4.88 31.88
C CYS A 615 12.28 4.70 33.00
N THR A 616 12.29 3.52 33.61
CA THR A 616 13.27 3.20 34.65
C THR A 616 14.67 3.22 34.04
N SER A 617 15.50 4.15 34.50
CA SER A 617 16.95 4.10 34.40
C SER A 617 17.45 2.94 35.27
N ASN A 618 17.29 1.70 34.84
CA ASN A 618 18.03 0.62 35.47
C ASN A 618 19.40 0.57 34.80
N GLY A 619 20.37 1.10 35.55
CA GLY A 619 21.78 1.05 35.25
C GLY A 619 22.22 -0.38 34.97
N VAL A 620 22.99 -0.52 33.90
CA VAL A 620 24.02 -1.55 33.85
C VAL A 620 25.03 -1.13 34.91
N SER A 621 24.96 -1.73 36.10
CA SER A 621 26.08 -1.72 37.02
C SER A 621 27.18 -2.58 36.42
N ASP A 622 28.39 -2.02 36.34
CA ASP A 622 29.62 -2.78 36.15
C ASP A 622 29.64 -4.03 37.02
N ARG A 623 29.71 -5.19 36.37
CA ARG A 623 30.49 -6.38 36.77
C ARG A 623 30.59 -7.36 35.62
#